data_AF-A0A7X9NGI0-F1
#
_entry.id   AF-A0A7X9NGI0-F1
#
_cell.length_a   1.000
_cell.length_b   1.000
_cell.length_c   1.000
_cell.angle_alpha   90.00
_cell.angle_beta   90.00
_cell.angle_gamma   90.00
#
_symmetry.space_group_name_H-M   'P 1'
#
loop_
_entity.id
_entity.type
_entity.pdbx_description
1 polymer ?
#
loop_
_entity_poly.entity_id
_entity_poly.type
_entity_poly.pdbx_seq_one_letter_code
_entity_poly.pdbx_strand_id
1 'polypeptide(L)'
;MRRGGQSDPRNKALMKMFNLIGVGERAGSGVPELFSVWAHEDWIEPTIEEQFDPDRTILTMQFLKKTARKKARENTLKQYEMILSMMSPEEWYQATDFMDVLQIKERRIQVLLKELLQNGKIIDNGKIKGRKYKRLNLQFIDFSSFMQIFPVCK
;
A
#
# COMPACT_ATOMS: atom_id res chain seq x y z
N MET A 1 0.03 1.05 -25.50
CA MET A 1 -0.16 2.48 -25.82
C MET A 1 -1.66 2.75 -25.80
N ARG A 2 -2.18 3.50 -24.81
CA ARG A 2 -3.56 4.01 -24.85
C ARG A 2 -3.58 5.06 -25.96
N ARG A 3 -3.84 4.63 -27.19
CA ARG A 3 -3.83 5.52 -28.37
C ARG A 3 -4.82 6.65 -28.11
N GLY A 4 -4.40 7.89 -28.40
CA GLY A 4 -5.31 9.04 -28.38
C GLY A 4 -6.56 8.68 -29.16
N GLY A 5 -7.69 8.66 -28.47
CA GLY A 5 -8.98 8.29 -29.05
C GLY A 5 -9.54 9.41 -29.92
N GLN A 6 -10.82 9.27 -30.26
CA GLN A 6 -11.56 10.37 -30.86
C GLN A 6 -11.62 11.54 -29.88
N SER A 7 -11.02 12.65 -30.26
CA SER A 7 -10.91 13.83 -29.41
C SER A 7 -12.18 14.66 -29.51
N ASP A 8 -13.15 14.37 -28.63
CA ASP A 8 -14.38 15.14 -28.53
C ASP A 8 -14.44 15.90 -27.19
N PRO A 9 -13.95 17.16 -27.16
CA PRO A 9 -13.92 17.93 -25.93
C PRO A 9 -15.34 18.39 -25.55
N ARG A 10 -15.69 18.28 -24.27
CA ARG A 10 -16.97 18.78 -23.74
C ARG A 10 -17.23 20.26 -24.05
N ASN A 11 -16.17 21.07 -24.12
CA ASN A 11 -16.27 22.48 -24.50
C ASN A 11 -15.22 22.85 -25.55
N LYS A 12 -15.63 22.86 -26.82
CA LYS A 12 -14.80 23.21 -27.98
C LYS A 12 -14.30 24.66 -27.94
N ALA A 13 -15.12 25.59 -27.43
CA ALA A 13 -14.75 27.00 -27.36
C ALA A 13 -13.63 27.25 -26.34
N LEU A 14 -13.72 26.62 -25.16
CA LEU A 14 -12.64 26.68 -24.15
C LEU A 14 -11.33 26.11 -24.69
N MET A 15 -11.36 24.95 -25.37
CA MET A 15 -10.15 24.39 -25.99
C MET A 15 -9.54 25.34 -27.03
N LYS A 16 -10.37 25.99 -27.85
CA LYS A 16 -9.89 26.99 -28.82
C LYS A 16 -9.26 28.20 -28.13
N MET A 17 -9.86 28.69 -27.05
CA MET A 17 -9.31 29.80 -26.26
C MET A 17 -7.93 29.46 -25.70
N PHE A 18 -7.80 28.29 -25.07
CA PHE A 18 -6.55 27.75 -24.52
C PHE A 18 -5.45 27.64 -25.59
N ASN A 19 -5.79 27.13 -26.77
CA ASN A 19 -4.86 27.06 -27.89
C ASN A 19 -4.42 28.45 -28.40
N LEU A 20 -5.32 29.45 -28.41
CA LEU A 20 -5.00 30.81 -28.86
C LEU A 20 -4.00 31.53 -27.93
N ILE A 21 -4.03 31.23 -26.64
CA ILE A 21 -3.07 31.76 -25.66
C ILE A 21 -1.81 30.88 -25.52
N GLY A 22 -1.65 29.86 -26.38
CA GLY A 22 -0.51 28.94 -26.35
C GLY A 22 -0.51 27.96 -25.17
N VAL A 23 -1.63 27.82 -24.45
CA VAL A 23 -1.79 26.92 -23.31
C VAL A 23 -2.70 25.78 -23.73
N GLY A 24 -2.16 24.77 -24.40
CA GLY A 24 -2.95 23.62 -24.87
C GLY A 24 -2.46 23.09 -26.21
N GLU A 25 -2.17 21.79 -26.25
CA GLU A 25 -1.83 21.10 -27.48
C GLU A 25 -3.08 20.70 -28.28
N ARG A 26 -2.91 19.88 -29.31
CA ARG A 26 -4.06 19.26 -29.99
C ARG A 26 -4.87 18.42 -28.99
N ALA A 27 -6.20 18.50 -29.10
CA ALA A 27 -7.07 17.64 -28.33
C ALA A 27 -6.65 16.17 -28.51
N GLY A 28 -6.53 15.43 -27.41
CA GLY A 28 -6.16 14.01 -27.39
C GLY A 28 -4.68 13.67 -27.24
N SER A 29 -3.74 14.63 -27.25
CA SER A 29 -2.30 14.35 -27.06
C SER A 29 -1.87 14.30 -25.58
N GLY A 30 -2.50 15.10 -24.72
CA GLY A 30 -2.03 15.30 -23.34
C GLY A 30 -2.06 14.07 -22.45
N VAL A 31 -3.05 13.16 -22.59
CA VAL A 31 -3.07 11.92 -21.79
C VAL A 31 -1.94 10.97 -22.21
N PRO A 32 -1.73 10.66 -23.51
CA PRO A 32 -0.53 9.94 -23.94
C PRO A 32 0.80 10.57 -23.47
N GLU A 33 0.94 11.89 -23.57
CA GLU A 33 2.11 12.66 -23.10
C GLU A 33 2.35 12.45 -21.60
N LEU A 34 1.31 12.55 -20.78
CA LEU A 34 1.40 12.34 -19.34
C LEU A 34 1.96 10.95 -19.01
N PHE A 35 1.43 9.91 -19.65
CA PHE A 35 1.87 8.54 -19.41
C PHE A 35 3.29 8.27 -19.94
N SER A 36 3.70 8.94 -21.03
CA SER A 36 5.06 8.82 -21.55
C SER A 36 6.08 9.42 -20.59
N VAL A 37 5.82 10.60 -20.03
CA VAL A 37 6.67 11.25 -19.02
C VAL A 37 6.79 10.39 -17.77
N TRP A 38 5.68 9.85 -17.26
CA TRP A 38 5.70 8.96 -16.08
C TRP A 38 6.48 7.66 -16.32
N ALA A 39 6.39 7.11 -17.53
CA ALA A 39 7.16 5.94 -17.91
C ALA A 39 8.65 6.25 -18.04
N HIS A 40 9.01 7.40 -18.62
CA HIS A 40 10.39 7.87 -18.78
C HIS A 40 11.09 8.08 -17.44
N GLU A 41 10.40 8.70 -16.47
CA GLU A 41 10.92 8.95 -15.13
C GLU A 41 10.91 7.70 -14.20
N ASP A 42 10.46 6.55 -14.73
CA ASP A 42 10.25 5.30 -14.00
C ASP A 42 9.40 5.50 -12.72
N TRP A 43 8.38 6.35 -12.82
CA TRP A 43 7.41 6.60 -11.75
C TRP A 43 6.24 5.63 -11.81
N ILE A 44 5.54 5.49 -10.68
CA ILE A 44 4.32 4.68 -10.59
C ILE A 44 3.30 5.19 -11.62
N GLU A 45 2.82 4.28 -12.47
CA GLU A 45 1.89 4.61 -13.55
C GLU A 45 0.62 5.30 -13.01
N PRO A 46 0.18 6.43 -13.60
CA PRO A 46 -1.04 7.11 -13.20
C PRO A 46 -2.30 6.25 -13.39
N THR A 47 -3.27 6.42 -12.49
CA THR A 47 -4.58 5.75 -12.57
C THR A 47 -5.67 6.75 -12.93
N ILE A 48 -6.53 6.38 -13.88
CA ILE A 48 -7.73 7.13 -14.25
C ILE A 48 -8.93 6.30 -13.82
N GLU A 49 -9.78 6.87 -12.98
CA GLU A 49 -10.99 6.23 -12.48
C GLU A 49 -12.20 7.13 -12.74
N GLU A 50 -13.33 6.54 -13.09
CA GLU A 50 -14.61 7.23 -13.25
C GLU A 50 -15.53 6.78 -12.11
N GLN A 51 -16.01 7.75 -11.34
CA GLN A 51 -17.03 7.57 -10.32
C GLN A 51 -18.35 8.08 -10.87
N PHE A 52 -19.39 7.30 -10.67
CA PHE A 52 -20.77 7.64 -10.98
C PHE A 52 -21.48 7.93 -9.64
N ASP A 53 -22.36 8.92 -9.61
CA ASP A 53 -23.08 9.39 -8.41
C ASP A 53 -22.21 10.01 -7.30
N PRO A 54 -21.70 11.24 -7.47
CA PRO A 54 -21.81 12.11 -8.65
C PRO A 54 -20.75 11.80 -9.72
N ASP A 55 -21.07 12.12 -10.98
CA ASP A 55 -20.17 11.92 -12.12
C ASP A 55 -18.84 12.67 -11.95
N ARG A 56 -17.76 11.93 -11.72
CA ARG A 56 -16.42 12.47 -11.52
C ARG A 56 -15.38 11.58 -12.19
N THR A 57 -14.46 12.20 -12.93
CA THR A 57 -13.24 11.54 -13.40
C THR A 57 -12.09 11.96 -12.51
N ILE A 58 -11.39 10.99 -11.92
CA ILE A 58 -10.27 11.20 -11.00
C ILE A 58 -9.01 10.66 -11.66
N LEU A 59 -8.01 11.53 -11.83
CA LEU A 59 -6.67 11.16 -12.26
C LEU A 59 -5.75 11.20 -11.04
N THR A 60 -5.26 10.04 -10.63
CA THR A 60 -4.32 9.89 -9.51
C THR A 60 -2.91 9.69 -10.04
N MET A 61 -2.00 10.58 -9.65
CA MET A 61 -0.58 10.57 -10.04
C MET A 61 0.31 10.51 -8.81
N GLN A 62 1.40 9.74 -8.89
CA GLN A 62 2.36 9.60 -7.79
C GLN A 62 3.77 9.91 -8.30
N PHE A 63 4.49 10.77 -7.57
CA PHE A 63 5.89 11.14 -7.86
C PHE A 63 6.88 10.20 -7.14
N LEU A 64 6.64 8.89 -7.27
CA LEU A 64 7.42 7.86 -6.61
C LEU A 64 8.02 6.92 -7.65
N LYS A 65 9.34 6.66 -7.56
CA LYS A 65 10.01 5.69 -8.41
C LYS A 65 9.50 4.26 -8.16
N LYS A 66 9.29 3.48 -9.22
CA LYS A 66 8.88 2.06 -9.12
C LYS A 66 9.87 1.24 -8.31
N THR A 67 11.17 1.50 -8.51
CA THR A 67 12.27 0.84 -7.77
C THR A 67 12.21 1.08 -6.27
N ALA A 68 11.89 2.30 -5.82
CA ALA A 68 11.77 2.64 -4.41
C ALA A 68 10.64 1.86 -3.73
N ARG A 69 9.48 1.74 -4.40
CA ARG A 69 8.33 0.96 -3.90
C ARG A 69 8.63 -0.53 -3.84
N LYS A 70 9.30 -1.08 -4.85
CA LYS A 70 9.71 -2.50 -4.88
C LYS A 70 10.71 -2.81 -3.77
N LYS A 71 11.76 -2.00 -3.62
CA LYS A 71 12.80 -2.17 -2.59
C LYS A 71 12.23 -2.03 -1.17
N ALA A 72 11.34 -1.06 -0.93
CA ALA A 72 10.67 -0.91 0.36
C ALA A 72 9.82 -2.13 0.72
N ARG A 73 9.09 -2.69 -0.27
CA ARG A 73 8.30 -3.90 -0.09
C ARG A 73 9.20 -5.12 0.19
N GLU A 74 10.26 -5.31 -0.58
CA GLU A 74 11.23 -6.40 -0.37
C GLU A 74 11.89 -6.33 1.00
N ASN A 75 12.30 -5.14 1.44
CA ASN A 75 12.88 -4.95 2.78
C ASN A 75 11.88 -5.29 3.89
N THR A 76 10.61 -4.93 3.71
CA THR A 76 9.55 -5.23 4.68
C THR A 76 9.26 -6.74 4.73
N LEU A 77 9.25 -7.42 3.57
CA LEU A 77 9.11 -8.88 3.50
C LEU A 77 10.27 -9.61 4.18
N LYS A 78 11.51 -9.19 3.94
CA LYS A 78 12.69 -9.73 4.63
C LYS A 78 12.60 -9.54 6.16
N GLN A 79 12.09 -8.40 6.62
CA GLN A 79 11.87 -8.16 8.05
C GLN A 79 10.83 -9.13 8.63
N TYR A 80 9.74 -9.40 7.92
CA TYR A 80 8.75 -10.40 8.34
C TYR A 80 9.35 -11.81 8.42
N GLU A 81 10.11 -12.21 7.41
CA GLU A 81 10.77 -13.53 7.38
C GLU A 81 11.74 -13.69 8.55
N MET A 82 12.56 -12.67 8.84
CA MET A 82 13.46 -12.68 10.00
C MET A 82 12.70 -12.83 11.31
N ILE A 83 11.64 -12.06 11.54
CA ILE A 83 10.81 -12.17 12.75
C ILE A 83 10.24 -13.58 12.89
N LEU A 84 9.66 -14.12 11.81
CA LEU A 84 9.05 -15.44 11.83
C LEU A 84 10.08 -16.55 12.02
N SER A 85 11.28 -16.42 11.45
CA SER A 85 12.36 -17.40 11.61
C SER A 85 12.90 -17.45 13.03
N MET A 86 12.94 -16.31 13.72
CA MET A 86 13.41 -16.19 15.11
C MET A 86 12.37 -16.72 16.11
N MET A 87 11.07 -16.57 15.83
CA MET A 87 10.03 -17.02 16.74
C MET A 87 9.91 -18.55 16.77
N SER A 88 10.17 -19.12 17.94
CA SER A 88 9.79 -20.49 18.26
C SER A 88 8.27 -20.62 18.42
N PRO A 89 7.66 -21.75 18.01
CA PRO A 89 6.22 -21.95 18.08
C PRO A 89 5.68 -22.01 19.52
N GLU A 90 6.53 -22.18 20.53
CA GLU A 90 6.09 -22.32 21.93
C GLU A 90 6.35 -21.12 22.84
N GLU A 91 7.16 -20.16 22.39
CA GLU A 91 7.58 -19.03 23.22
C GLU A 91 6.82 -17.73 22.91
N TRP A 92 6.77 -16.87 23.92
CA TRP A 92 6.20 -15.53 23.86
C TRP A 92 7.31 -14.49 23.79
N TYR A 93 7.31 -13.70 22.73
CA TYR A 93 8.31 -12.67 22.45
C TYR A 93 7.75 -11.26 22.67
N GLN A 94 8.61 -10.35 23.10
CA GLN A 94 8.36 -8.91 23.18
C GLN A 94 8.99 -8.18 21.99
N ALA A 95 8.53 -6.95 21.73
CA ALA A 95 9.10 -6.13 20.66
C ALA A 95 10.60 -5.81 20.90
N THR A 96 11.02 -5.78 22.17
CA THR A 96 12.41 -5.58 22.59
C THR A 96 13.33 -6.70 22.09
N ASP A 97 12.84 -7.93 22.03
CA ASP A 97 13.65 -9.12 21.69
C ASP A 97 14.10 -9.10 20.23
N PHE A 98 13.40 -8.35 19.37
CA PHE A 98 13.73 -8.24 17.95
C PHE A 98 14.60 -7.02 17.62
N MET A 99 14.92 -6.16 18.59
CA MET A 99 15.70 -4.94 18.34
C MET A 99 17.11 -5.26 17.86
N ASP A 100 17.78 -6.20 18.52
CA ASP A 100 19.16 -6.56 18.22
C ASP A 100 19.27 -7.30 16.88
N VAL A 101 18.29 -8.17 16.59
CA VAL A 101 18.25 -8.97 15.37
C VAL A 101 17.96 -8.12 14.14
N LEU A 102 16.97 -7.23 14.22
CA LEU A 102 16.54 -6.41 13.07
C LEU A 102 17.30 -5.08 12.96
N GLN A 103 18.02 -4.68 14.01
CA GLN A 103 18.72 -3.38 14.11
C GLN A 103 17.81 -2.18 13.82
N ILE A 104 16.53 -2.26 14.20
CA ILE A 104 15.53 -1.20 14.02
C ILE A 104 14.92 -0.79 15.35
N LYS A 105 14.43 0.45 15.42
CA LYS A 105 13.77 0.99 16.61
C LYS A 105 12.49 0.22 16.93
N GLU A 106 12.21 0.05 18.22
CA GLU A 106 11.04 -0.67 18.74
C GLU A 106 9.71 -0.23 18.09
N ARG A 107 9.49 1.07 17.88
CA ARG A 107 8.27 1.58 17.23
C ARG A 107 8.02 0.92 15.87
N ARG A 108 9.07 0.71 15.07
CA ARG A 108 8.93 0.07 13.74
C ARG A 108 8.59 -1.42 13.90
N ILE A 109 9.18 -2.10 14.87
CA ILE A 109 8.90 -3.51 15.19
C ILE A 109 7.44 -3.68 15.59
N GLN A 110 6.93 -2.79 16.44
CA GLN A 110 5.52 -2.80 16.84
C GLN A 110 4.57 -2.65 15.65
N VAL A 111 4.93 -1.83 14.66
CA VAL A 111 4.17 -1.72 13.40
C VAL A 111 4.22 -3.03 12.62
N LEU A 112 5.40 -3.63 12.42
CA LEU A 112 5.56 -4.90 11.71
C LEU A 112 4.78 -6.04 12.39
N LEU A 113 4.82 -6.12 13.72
CA LEU A 113 4.07 -7.12 14.49
C LEU A 113 2.56 -6.90 14.38
N LYS A 114 2.09 -5.65 14.36
CA LYS A 114 0.68 -5.33 14.13
C LYS A 114 0.23 -5.77 12.73
N GLU A 115 1.05 -5.55 11.71
CA GLU A 115 0.80 -6.00 10.33
C GLU A 115 0.78 -7.54 10.24
N LEU A 116 1.71 -8.23 10.90
CA LEU A 116 1.74 -9.71 10.98
C LEU A 116 0.53 -10.30 11.70
N LEU A 117 0.01 -9.61 12.71
CA LEU A 117 -1.20 -9.98 13.45
C LEU A 117 -2.44 -9.83 12.57
N GLN A 118 -2.55 -8.74 11.80
CA GLN A 118 -3.61 -8.56 10.80
C GLN A 118 -3.57 -9.65 9.71
N ASN A 119 -2.36 -10.10 9.34
CA ASN A 119 -2.16 -11.18 8.37
C ASN A 119 -2.34 -12.59 8.96
N GLY A 120 -2.69 -12.72 10.26
CA GLY A 120 -2.97 -14.00 10.91
C GLY A 120 -1.76 -14.92 11.06
N LYS A 121 -0.53 -14.40 11.06
CA LYS A 121 0.70 -15.19 11.20
C LYS A 121 1.16 -15.35 12.66
N ILE A 122 0.74 -14.42 13.52
CA ILE A 122 1.08 -14.39 14.94
C ILE A 122 -0.17 -14.04 15.76
N ILE A 123 -0.15 -14.43 17.03
CA ILE A 123 -1.16 -14.07 18.03
C ILE A 123 -0.54 -13.19 19.11
N ASP A 124 -1.34 -12.37 19.75
CA ASP A 124 -0.94 -11.60 20.92
C ASP A 124 -1.64 -12.08 22.19
N ASN A 125 -1.14 -11.63 23.34
CA ASN A 125 -1.67 -11.97 24.64
C ASN A 125 -2.86 -11.08 25.08
N GLY A 126 -3.37 -10.21 24.20
CA GLY A 126 -4.49 -9.30 24.48
C GLY A 126 -4.23 -8.19 25.52
N LYS A 127 -3.00 -8.02 26.01
CA LYS A 127 -2.66 -7.00 27.02
C LYS A 127 -2.20 -5.69 26.38
N ILE A 128 -2.65 -4.56 26.95
CA ILE A 128 -2.20 -3.21 26.54
C ILE A 128 -0.76 -2.95 27.01
N LYS A 129 -0.49 -3.18 28.31
CA LYS A 129 0.86 -3.05 28.90
C LYS A 129 1.53 -4.42 28.94
N GLY A 130 2.75 -4.52 28.42
CA GLY A 130 3.49 -5.78 28.35
C GLY A 130 2.94 -6.75 27.28
N ARG A 131 2.53 -6.20 26.13
CA ARG A 131 2.06 -7.00 25.00
C ARG A 131 3.16 -7.96 24.54
N LYS A 132 2.78 -9.23 24.36
CA LYS A 132 3.66 -10.30 23.87
C LYS A 132 3.03 -10.96 22.67
N TYR A 133 3.88 -11.54 21.82
CA TYR A 133 3.50 -12.16 20.57
C TYR A 133 4.02 -13.59 20.51
N LYS A 134 3.21 -14.51 19.98
CA LYS A 134 3.56 -15.92 19.77
C LYS A 134 3.27 -16.29 18.32
N ARG A 135 4.13 -17.13 17.73
CA ARG A 135 3.93 -17.62 16.36
C ARG A 135 2.74 -18.56 16.32
N LEU A 136 1.83 -18.34 15.36
CA LEU A 136 0.70 -19.24 15.18
C LEU A 136 1.19 -20.51 14.47
N ASN A 137 1.08 -21.65 15.14
CA ASN A 137 1.42 -22.94 14.55
C ASN A 137 0.24 -23.41 13.68
N LEU A 138 0.42 -23.46 12.36
CA LEU A 138 -0.64 -23.76 11.38
C LEU A 138 -1.11 -25.24 11.39
N GLN A 139 -0.74 -26.03 12.40
CA GLN A 139 -1.15 -27.44 12.51
C GLN A 139 -2.47 -27.66 13.27
N PHE A 140 -3.03 -26.65 13.93
CA PHE A 140 -4.33 -26.76 14.59
C PHE A 140 -5.19 -25.54 14.28
N ILE A 141 -5.97 -25.61 13.19
CA ILE A 141 -7.08 -24.69 12.97
C ILE A 141 -8.34 -25.41 13.43
N ASP A 142 -8.61 -25.37 14.74
CA ASP A 142 -9.97 -25.55 15.22
C ASP A 142 -10.70 -24.22 14.97
N PHE A 143 -11.53 -24.20 13.93
CA PHE A 143 -12.30 -23.04 13.47
C PHE A 143 -13.32 -22.49 14.49
N SER A 144 -13.41 -23.07 15.70
CA SER A 144 -14.45 -22.77 16.69
C SER A 144 -14.12 -21.62 17.66
N SER A 145 -12.86 -21.16 17.77
CA SER A 145 -12.49 -20.17 18.81
C SER A 145 -12.31 -18.72 18.32
N PHE A 146 -12.30 -18.48 17.01
CA PHE A 146 -11.92 -17.16 16.45
C PHE A 146 -13.00 -16.06 16.55
N MET A 147 -14.18 -16.35 17.13
CA MET A 147 -15.33 -15.44 17.19
C MET A 147 -15.58 -14.77 18.55
N GLN A 148 -14.69 -14.90 19.54
CA GLN A 148 -14.95 -14.38 20.90
C GLN A 148 -14.06 -13.23 21.42
N ILE A 149 -13.08 -12.71 20.67
CA ILE A 149 -12.12 -11.71 21.22
C ILE A 149 -12.10 -10.36 20.47
N PHE A 150 -13.25 -9.88 20.02
CA PHE A 150 -13.41 -8.46 19.70
C PHE A 150 -14.58 -7.88 20.51
N PRO A 151 -14.34 -7.25 21.68
CA PRO A 151 -15.33 -6.37 22.25
C PRO A 151 -15.41 -5.12 21.36
N VAL A 152 -16.58 -4.95 20.76
CA VAL A 152 -17.04 -3.71 20.12
C VAL A 152 -16.95 -2.58 21.15
N CYS A 153 -16.04 -1.63 20.94
CA CYS A 153 -16.11 -0.36 21.66
C CYS A 153 -17.17 0.52 21.00
N LYS A 154 -18.20 0.86 21.80
CA LYS A 154 -19.13 1.96 21.58
C LYS A 154 -18.43 3.31 21.60
#